data_AF-A0A011PXY3-F1
#
_entry.id   AF-A0A011PXY3-F1
#
_cell.length_a   1.000
_cell.length_b   1.000
_cell.length_c   1.000
_cell.angle_alpha   90.00
_cell.angle_beta   90.00
_cell.angle_gamma   90.00
#
_symmetry.space_group_name_H-M   'P 1'
#
loop_
_entity.id
_entity.type
_entity.pdbx_description
1 polymer ?
#
loop_
_entity_poly.entity_id
_entity_poly.type
_entity_poly.pdbx_seq_one_letter_code
_entity_poly.pdbx_strand_id
1 'polypeptide(L)'
;MQINYSMAERDAEKRLLPLAQDLGIAVIINRPFAKASLFSQVRGKPLSEWVAEFDCASWAQFFLKFILAQPAVTCAIPATSKLQHLQDNLAAGLGRLPDAQQRVRMAEYLARI
;
A
#
# COMPACT_ATOMS: atom_id res chain seq x y z
N MET A 1 -16.37 -5.17 4.15
CA MET A 1 -16.19 -4.03 5.09
C MET A 1 -15.24 -3.03 4.46
N GLN A 2 -15.43 -1.72 4.71
CA GLN A 2 -14.47 -0.69 4.30
C GLN A 2 -13.78 -0.08 5.52
N ILE A 3 -12.44 -0.04 5.54
CA ILE A 3 -11.65 0.46 6.68
C ILE A 3 -10.43 1.28 6.22
N ASN A 4 -9.97 2.18 7.10
CA ASN A 4 -8.73 2.91 6.87
C ASN A 4 -7.54 1.96 7.08
N TYR A 5 -6.61 1.98 6.13
CA TYR A 5 -5.33 1.28 6.26
C TYR A 5 -4.31 1.87 5.29
N SER A 6 -3.11 2.11 5.78
CA SER A 6 -1.97 2.56 4.98
C SER A 6 -0.66 2.25 5.70
N MET A 7 0.50 2.50 5.07
CA MET A 7 1.78 2.37 5.77
C MET A 7 1.93 3.33 6.97
N ALA A 8 1.20 4.46 6.98
CA ALA A 8 1.17 5.39 8.11
C ALA A 8 0.11 5.03 9.17
N GLU A 9 -0.96 4.32 8.79
CA GLU A 9 -2.11 3.99 9.65
C GLU A 9 -2.32 2.47 9.66
N ARG A 10 -1.57 1.75 10.51
CA ARG A 10 -1.49 0.26 10.51
C ARG A 10 -2.32 -0.43 11.60
N ASP A 11 -3.12 0.29 12.38
CA ASP A 11 -3.87 -0.29 13.51
C ASP A 11 -4.81 -1.43 13.10
N ALA A 12 -5.33 -1.41 11.88
CA ALA A 12 -6.16 -2.48 11.33
C ALA A 12 -5.46 -3.87 11.35
N GLU A 13 -4.13 -3.92 11.25
CA GLU A 13 -3.35 -5.17 11.29
C GLU A 13 -3.46 -5.89 12.63
N LYS A 14 -3.71 -5.17 13.73
CA LYS A 14 -3.70 -5.74 15.08
C LYS A 14 -4.90 -6.65 15.34
N ARG A 15 -6.05 -6.36 14.72
CA ARG A 15 -7.32 -7.08 15.00
C ARG A 15 -8.25 -7.18 13.81
N LEU A 16 -8.47 -6.07 13.09
CA LEU A 16 -9.53 -6.02 12.07
C LEU A 16 -9.20 -6.87 10.84
N LEU A 17 -7.96 -6.83 10.36
CA LEU A 17 -7.54 -7.59 9.19
C LEU A 17 -7.46 -9.10 9.47
N PRO A 18 -6.85 -9.57 10.58
CA PRO A 18 -6.92 -10.99 10.95
C PRO A 18 -8.36 -11.48 11.10
N LEU A 19 -9.21 -10.72 11.81
CA LEU A 19 -10.62 -11.10 12.00
C LEU A 19 -11.38 -11.17 10.67
N ALA A 20 -11.14 -10.23 9.76
CA ALA A 20 -11.78 -10.26 8.44
C ALA A 20 -11.35 -11.49 7.63
N GLN A 21 -10.07 -11.89 7.74
CA GLN A 21 -9.57 -13.09 7.10
C GLN A 21 -10.20 -14.36 7.68
N ASP A 22 -10.25 -14.48 9.01
CA ASP A 22 -10.84 -15.63 9.71
C ASP A 22 -12.34 -15.79 9.40
N LEU A 23 -13.04 -14.66 9.22
CA LEU A 23 -14.48 -14.64 8.91
C LEU A 23 -14.80 -14.63 7.41
N GLY A 24 -13.79 -14.64 6.52
CA GLY A 24 -14.00 -14.58 5.07
C GLY A 24 -14.67 -13.28 4.58
N ILE A 25 -14.49 -12.18 5.30
CA ILE A 25 -15.07 -10.87 4.96
C ILE A 25 -14.17 -10.13 3.98
N ALA A 26 -14.70 -9.76 2.81
CA ALA A 26 -13.99 -8.91 1.86
C ALA A 26 -13.66 -7.53 2.46
N VAL A 27 -12.43 -7.07 2.28
CA VAL A 27 -11.94 -5.80 2.84
C VAL A 27 -11.58 -4.82 1.72
N ILE A 28 -12.21 -3.63 1.79
CA ILE A 28 -11.91 -2.48 0.93
C ILE A 28 -11.14 -1.44 1.75
N ILE A 29 -9.99 -1.00 1.24
CA ILE A 29 -9.13 -0.03 1.92
C ILE A 29 -9.38 1.38 1.42
N ASN A 30 -9.81 2.27 2.32
CA ASN A 30 -9.84 3.70 2.07
C ASN A 30 -8.61 4.39 2.72
N ARG A 31 -8.33 5.61 2.26
CA ARG A 31 -7.16 6.41 2.67
C ARG A 31 -5.80 5.67 2.49
N PRO A 32 -5.54 5.02 1.34
CA PRO A 32 -4.28 4.29 1.14
C PRO A 32 -3.03 5.18 1.24
N PHE A 33 -3.19 6.49 1.03
CA PHE A 33 -2.11 7.48 1.13
C PHE A 33 -2.14 8.33 2.40
N ALA A 34 -2.96 7.98 3.40
CA ALA A 34 -3.15 8.75 4.65
C ALA A 34 -3.39 10.25 4.39
N LYS A 35 -4.34 10.56 3.49
CA LYS A 35 -4.64 11.94 3.03
C LYS A 35 -3.39 12.66 2.45
N ALA A 36 -2.60 11.91 1.68
CA ALA A 36 -1.35 12.35 1.06
C ALA A 36 -0.19 12.66 2.01
N SER A 37 -0.30 12.39 3.33
CA SER A 37 0.79 12.62 4.28
C SER A 37 2.04 11.79 3.95
N LEU A 38 1.85 10.57 3.43
CA LEU A 38 2.94 9.71 2.98
C LEU A 38 3.80 10.35 1.88
N PHE A 39 3.20 11.16 0.99
CA PHE A 39 3.96 11.86 -0.06
C PHE A 39 4.81 13.01 0.48
N SER A 40 4.44 13.60 1.62
CA SER A 40 5.29 14.58 2.29
C SER A 40 6.56 13.94 2.83
N GLN A 41 6.47 12.72 3.36
CA GLN A 41 7.61 11.99 3.92
C GLN A 41 8.65 11.61 2.85
N VAL A 42 8.21 11.26 1.65
CA VAL A 42 9.08 10.75 0.57
C VAL A 42 9.45 11.81 -0.48
N ARG A 43 9.08 13.07 -0.25
CA ARG A 43 9.32 14.16 -1.19
C ARG A 43 10.81 14.31 -1.51
N GLY A 44 11.14 14.29 -2.80
CA GLY A 44 12.52 14.44 -3.28
C GLY A 44 13.41 13.21 -3.07
N LYS A 45 12.87 12.10 -2.54
CA LYS A 45 13.63 10.88 -2.30
C LYS A 45 13.43 9.90 -3.46
N PRO A 46 14.50 9.35 -4.04
CA PRO A 46 14.37 8.32 -5.06
C PRO A 46 13.84 7.01 -4.44
N LEU A 47 13.20 6.19 -5.26
CA LEU A 47 12.97 4.80 -4.90
C LEU A 47 14.31 4.05 -4.91
N SER A 48 14.46 3.13 -3.97
CA SER A 48 15.63 2.25 -3.96
C SER A 48 15.46 1.13 -5.00
N GLU A 49 16.55 0.70 -5.62
CA GLU A 49 16.51 -0.26 -6.74
C GLU A 49 15.82 -1.59 -6.40
N TRP A 50 15.89 -2.03 -5.14
CA TRP A 50 15.28 -3.29 -4.69
C TRP A 50 13.76 -3.32 -4.83
N VAL A 51 13.08 -2.18 -4.99
CA VAL A 51 11.63 -2.19 -5.20
C VAL A 51 11.24 -2.77 -6.57
N ALA A 52 12.19 -2.88 -7.50
CA ALA A 52 12.01 -3.59 -8.76
C ALA A 52 11.80 -5.10 -8.58
N GLU A 53 12.17 -5.68 -7.43
CA GLU A 53 11.92 -7.09 -7.10
C GLU A 53 10.43 -7.45 -7.14
N PHE A 54 9.53 -6.47 -6.92
CA PHE A 54 8.07 -6.60 -6.98
C PHE A 54 7.43 -5.59 -7.94
N ASP A 55 8.13 -5.31 -9.05
CA ASP A 55 7.62 -4.52 -10.19
C ASP A 55 7.06 -3.14 -9.77
N CYS A 56 7.72 -2.48 -8.82
CA CYS A 56 7.32 -1.16 -8.35
C CYS A 56 8.15 -0.05 -9.02
N ALA A 57 7.47 0.94 -9.59
CA ALA A 57 8.10 2.05 -10.32
C ALA A 57 7.84 3.44 -9.72
N SER A 58 6.93 3.58 -8.74
CA SER A 58 6.60 4.86 -8.12
C SER A 58 6.30 4.74 -6.62
N TRP A 59 6.37 5.86 -5.89
CA TRP A 59 5.96 5.89 -4.48
C TRP A 59 4.48 5.57 -4.27
N ALA A 60 3.60 5.97 -5.21
CA ALA A 60 2.19 5.61 -5.13
C ALA A 60 2.02 4.09 -5.26
N GLN A 61 2.72 3.47 -6.21
CA GLN A 61 2.75 2.02 -6.36
C GLN A 61 3.34 1.34 -5.13
N PHE A 62 4.40 1.88 -4.54
CA PHE A 62 5.01 1.35 -3.32
C PHE A 62 3.99 1.26 -2.17
N PHE A 63 3.25 2.35 -1.92
CA PHE A 63 2.23 2.36 -0.86
C PHE A 63 1.04 1.44 -1.18
N LEU A 64 0.58 1.42 -2.43
CA LEU A 64 -0.55 0.57 -2.83
C LEU A 64 -0.18 -0.91 -2.84
N LYS A 65 1.00 -1.30 -3.35
CA LYS A 65 1.48 -2.68 -3.34
C LYS A 65 1.66 -3.21 -1.92
N PHE A 66 2.11 -2.38 -0.98
CA PHE A 66 2.15 -2.74 0.45
C PHE A 66 0.77 -3.14 0.98
N ILE A 67 -0.27 -2.40 0.59
CA ILE A 67 -1.67 -2.63 0.97
C ILE A 67 -2.22 -3.87 0.27
N LEU A 68 -2.03 -4.00 -1.05
CA LEU A 68 -2.55 -5.10 -1.86
C LEU A 68 -1.91 -6.45 -1.51
N ALA A 69 -0.69 -6.43 -0.99
CA ALA A 69 0.02 -7.63 -0.56
C ALA A 69 -0.40 -8.14 0.84
N GLN A 70 -1.31 -7.46 1.53
CA GLN A 70 -1.90 -7.94 2.79
C GLN A 70 -3.01 -8.96 2.49
N PRO A 71 -2.90 -10.24 2.93
CA PRO A 71 -3.85 -11.30 2.55
C PRO A 71 -5.33 -11.02 2.81
N ALA A 72 -5.65 -10.24 3.85
CA ALA A 72 -7.03 -9.87 4.17
C ALA A 72 -7.62 -8.80 3.23
N VAL A 73 -6.78 -8.08 2.47
CA VAL A 73 -7.21 -6.97 1.61
C VAL A 73 -7.69 -7.50 0.27
N THR A 74 -8.90 -7.11 -0.12
CA THR A 74 -9.49 -7.46 -1.42
C THR A 74 -9.32 -6.33 -2.44
N CYS A 75 -9.39 -5.08 -1.99
CA CYS A 75 -9.36 -3.92 -2.87
C CYS A 75 -8.84 -2.68 -2.13
N ALA A 76 -8.19 -1.76 -2.86
CA ALA A 76 -7.86 -0.42 -2.38
C ALA A 76 -8.49 0.63 -3.29
N ILE A 77 -9.02 1.70 -2.71
CA ILE A 77 -9.74 2.78 -3.43
C ILE A 77 -9.01 4.14 -3.31
N PRO A 78 -7.86 4.32 -3.98
CA PRO A 78 -7.18 5.61 -4.01
C PRO A 78 -7.97 6.63 -4.83
N ALA A 79 -8.30 7.77 -4.21
CA ALA A 79 -8.95 8.88 -4.90
C ALA A 79 -7.94 9.72 -5.69
N THR A 80 -8.29 10.11 -6.91
CA THR A 80 -7.53 11.07 -7.72
C THR A 80 -8.44 11.74 -8.75
N SER A 81 -8.13 13.00 -9.09
CA SER A 81 -8.75 13.74 -10.21
C SER A 81 -7.83 13.85 -11.43
N LYS A 82 -6.61 13.29 -11.37
CA LYS A 82 -5.60 13.38 -12.43
C LYS A 82 -5.42 12.02 -13.10
N LEU A 83 -5.51 12.00 -14.43
CA LEU A 83 -5.34 10.78 -15.24
C LEU A 83 -3.99 10.09 -15.01
N GLN A 84 -2.90 10.86 -14.93
CA GLN A 84 -1.57 10.29 -14.69
C GLN A 84 -1.49 9.52 -13.36
N HIS A 85 -2.10 10.05 -12.30
CA HIS A 85 -2.17 9.36 -11.01
C HIS A 85 -3.09 8.13 -11.08
N LEU A 86 -4.18 8.20 -11.86
CA LEU A 86 -5.06 7.06 -12.05
C LEU A 86 -4.31 5.90 -12.71
N GLN A 87 -3.57 6.19 -13.78
CA GLN A 87 -2.75 5.20 -14.48
C GLN A 87 -1.69 4.59 -13.55
N ASP A 88 -1.01 5.42 -12.75
CA ASP A 88 -0.01 4.97 -11.79
C ASP A 88 -0.61 4.12 -10.66
N ASN A 89 -1.78 4.51 -10.14
CA ASN A 89 -2.50 3.73 -9.14
C ASN A 89 -2.96 2.37 -9.69
N LEU A 90 -3.43 2.32 -10.93
CA LEU A 90 -3.83 1.07 -11.59
C LEU A 90 -2.62 0.13 -11.78
N ALA A 91 -1.47 0.68 -12.17
CA ALA A 91 -0.24 -0.08 -12.34
C ALA A 91 0.23 -0.79 -11.05
N ALA A 92 -0.12 -0.26 -9.88
CA ALA A 92 0.18 -0.91 -8.60
C ALA A 92 -0.46 -2.30 -8.45
N GLY A 93 -1.64 -2.51 -9.06
CA GLY A 93 -2.36 -3.78 -9.08
C GLY A 93 -1.87 -4.78 -10.13
N LEU A 94 -0.85 -4.42 -10.92
CA LEU A 94 -0.26 -5.27 -11.95
C LEU A 94 1.11 -5.79 -11.52
N GLY A 95 1.56 -6.89 -12.12
CA GLY A 95 2.85 -7.51 -11.84
C GLY A 95 2.91 -8.18 -10.47
N ARG A 96 4.12 -8.38 -9.97
CA ARG A 96 4.37 -9.01 -8.67
C ARG A 96 3.93 -8.10 -7.53
N LEU A 97 3.41 -8.70 -6.48
CA LEU A 97 3.19 -8.04 -5.20
C LEU A 97 4.32 -8.43 -4.24
N PRO A 98 4.70 -7.55 -3.30
CA PRO A 98 5.72 -7.88 -2.31
C PRO A 98 5.25 -9.04 -1.43
N ASP A 99 6.15 -9.96 -1.11
CA ASP A 99 5.87 -11.00 -0.12
C ASP A 99 5.86 -10.46 1.33
N ALA A 100 5.63 -11.33 2.31
CA ALA A 100 5.58 -10.94 3.71
C ALA A 100 6.90 -10.32 4.22
N GLN A 101 8.06 -10.83 3.78
CA GLN A 101 9.37 -10.33 4.18
C GLN A 101 9.65 -8.98 3.51
N GLN A 102 9.32 -8.83 2.23
CA GLN A 102 9.42 -7.59 1.48
C GLN A 102 8.50 -6.52 2.08
N ARG A 103 7.26 -6.85 2.49
CA ARG A 103 6.38 -5.90 3.21
C ARG A 103 7.00 -5.39 4.51
N VAL A 104 7.68 -6.23 5.28
CA VAL A 104 8.43 -5.78 6.47
C VAL A 104 9.57 -4.85 6.07
N ARG A 105 10.37 -5.23 5.07
CA ARG A 105 11.46 -4.40 4.52
C ARG A 105 10.96 -3.03 4.05
N MET A 106 9.78 -2.97 3.42
CA MET A 106 9.14 -1.72 3.00
C MET A 106 8.84 -0.79 4.19
N ALA A 107 8.25 -1.34 5.25
CA ALA A 107 7.93 -0.58 6.45
C ALA A 107 9.19 -0.05 7.17
N GLU A 108 10.22 -0.88 7.28
CA GLU A 108 11.51 -0.48 7.83
C GLU A 108 12.20 0.60 6.99
N TYR A 109 12.15 0.44 5.65
CA TYR A 109 12.73 1.41 4.74
C TYR A 109 12.08 2.78 4.88
N LEU A 110 10.73 2.83 4.90
CA LEU A 110 9.99 4.08 5.08
C LEU A 110 10.30 4.75 6.43
N ALA A 111 10.51 3.97 7.49
CA ALA A 111 10.85 4.50 8.82
C ALA A 111 12.27 5.09 8.91
N ARG A 112 13.18 4.69 8.01
CA ARG A 112 14.58 5.15 7.98
C ARG A 112 14.78 6.39 7.11
N ILE A 113 13.87 6.69 6.19
CA ILE A 113 14.02 7.78 5.23
C ILE A 113 13.34 9.05 5.68
#